data_AF-A0A6G3CSX5-F1
#
_entry.id   AF-A0A6G3CSX5-F1
#
_cell.length_a   1.000
_cell.length_b   1.000
_cell.length_c   1.000
_cell.angle_alpha   90.00
_cell.angle_beta   90.00
_cell.angle_gamma   90.00
#
_symmetry.space_group_name_H-M   'P 1'
#
loop_
_entity.id
_entity.type
_entity.pdbx_description
1 polymer ?
#
loop_
_entity_poly.entity_id
_entity_poly.type
_entity_poly.pdbx_seq_one_letter_code
_entity_poly.pdbx_strand_id
1 'polypeptide(L)'
;NQQHALWASWVVAGPEHRIYHSGDTGYFPGFRDIGAEHGPFDATMIQIGAYSEYWPDIHMTPAEGVRAHLDLQGGRPHGVLLPIHWGTFNLAPHAWAEPGEWTKDAGDEADQPVAFPRPGEPFEPAGILPVEPWWRALSPVLARPWRLSGEQTGSGRGPAPAARGDLDLAGER
;
A
#
# COMPACT_ATOMS: atom_id res chain seq x y z
N ASN A 1 22.90 7.00 -3.06
CA ASN A 1 22.06 8.08 -2.50
C ASN A 1 22.60 8.41 -1.12
N GLN A 2 23.14 9.61 -0.89
CA GLN A 2 23.58 10.01 0.45
C GLN A 2 22.35 10.55 1.21
N GLN A 3 21.92 9.81 2.23
CA GLN A 3 20.72 10.14 3.01
C GLN A 3 21.03 11.29 3.98
N HIS A 4 20.69 12.51 3.59
CA HIS A 4 20.86 13.71 4.43
C HIS A 4 19.58 14.11 5.20
N ALA A 5 18.45 13.49 4.86
CA ALA A 5 17.16 13.69 5.51
C ALA A 5 16.49 12.33 5.76
N LEU A 6 15.58 12.27 6.74
CA LEU A 6 14.77 11.09 7.00
C LEU A 6 13.52 11.08 6.12
N TRP A 7 12.94 9.90 5.97
CA TRP A 7 11.60 9.65 5.44
C TRP A 7 10.64 9.47 6.60
N ALA A 8 9.37 9.80 6.40
CA ALA A 8 8.36 9.67 7.42
C ALA A 8 7.00 9.32 6.83
N SER A 9 6.22 8.60 7.62
CA SER A 9 4.77 8.60 7.56
C SER A 9 4.23 9.50 8.67
N TRP A 10 2.94 9.83 8.61
CA TRP A 10 2.30 10.69 9.60
C TRP A 10 1.05 10.06 10.17
N VAL A 11 0.93 10.11 11.49
CA VAL A 11 -0.32 9.94 12.22
C VAL A 11 -0.81 11.32 12.64
N VAL A 12 -2.06 11.65 12.32
CA VAL A 12 -2.74 12.83 12.85
C VAL A 12 -3.92 12.34 13.66
N ALA A 13 -3.85 12.51 14.99
CA ALA A 13 -4.85 12.02 15.92
C ALA A 13 -5.41 13.16 16.77
N GLY A 14 -6.72 13.37 16.66
CA GLY A 14 -7.51 14.21 17.55
C GLY A 14 -8.26 13.40 18.60
N PRO A 15 -9.12 14.05 19.40
CA PRO A 15 -9.93 13.37 20.42
C PRO A 15 -10.91 12.33 19.84
N GLU A 16 -11.44 12.60 18.64
CA GLU A 16 -12.50 11.79 18.02
C GLU A 16 -12.04 11.07 16.75
N HIS A 17 -11.09 11.65 16.01
CA HIS A 17 -10.70 11.14 14.70
C HIS A 17 -9.19 10.98 14.56
N ARG A 18 -8.80 9.97 13.77
CA ARG A 18 -7.41 9.62 13.49
C ARG A 18 -7.24 9.30 12.01
N ILE A 19 -6.21 9.89 11.41
CA ILE A 19 -5.81 9.59 10.03
C ILE A 19 -4.34 9.20 9.94
N TYR A 20 -4.03 8.39 8.94
CA TYR A 20 -2.66 7.99 8.61
C TYR A 20 -2.30 8.44 7.19
N HIS A 21 -1.09 8.93 6.98
CA HIS A 21 -0.52 9.20 5.66
C HIS A 21 0.79 8.42 5.48
N SER A 22 0.85 7.50 4.51
CA SER A 22 2.02 6.62 4.33
C SER A 22 3.29 7.36 3.91
N GLY A 23 3.14 8.43 3.13
CA GLY A 23 4.25 8.89 2.27
C GLY A 23 4.57 7.82 1.22
N ASP A 24 5.80 7.83 0.74
CA ASP A 24 6.28 6.82 -0.22
C ASP A 24 7.04 5.73 0.55
N THR A 25 6.63 4.48 0.36
CA THR A 25 7.20 3.35 1.12
C THR A 25 6.89 2.02 0.45
N GLY A 26 7.75 1.03 0.67
CA GLY A 26 7.44 -0.37 0.41
C GLY A 26 6.65 -0.99 1.55
N TYR A 27 6.10 -2.19 1.34
CA TYR A 27 5.41 -2.88 2.41
C TYR A 27 6.40 -3.35 3.49
N PHE A 28 6.08 -3.10 4.77
CA PHE A 28 6.87 -3.60 5.89
C PHE A 28 5.98 -3.97 7.09
N PRO A 29 6.43 -4.88 7.99
CA PRO A 29 5.61 -5.35 9.11
C PRO A 29 5.20 -4.26 10.11
N GLY A 30 5.91 -3.12 10.15
CA GLY A 30 5.65 -2.05 11.11
C GLY A 30 4.32 -1.32 10.93
N PHE A 31 3.60 -1.53 9.81
CA PHE A 31 2.19 -1.11 9.72
C PHE A 31 1.33 -1.72 10.84
N ARG A 32 1.62 -2.95 11.26
CA ARG A 32 0.93 -3.60 12.39
C ARG A 32 1.25 -2.94 13.71
N ASP A 33 2.51 -2.58 13.90
CA ASP A 33 2.97 -1.92 15.12
C ASP A 33 2.35 -0.51 15.22
N ILE A 34 2.34 0.24 14.11
CA ILE A 34 1.66 1.54 14.00
C ILE A 34 0.17 1.40 14.27
N GLY A 35 -0.49 0.40 13.68
CA GLY A 35 -1.92 0.13 13.89
C GLY A 35 -2.24 -0.23 15.35
N ALA A 36 -1.38 -1.02 16.00
CA ALA A 36 -1.54 -1.39 17.40
C ALA A 36 -1.35 -0.20 18.35
N GLU A 37 -0.44 0.73 18.03
CA GLU A 37 -0.15 1.89 18.88
C GLU A 37 -1.14 3.05 18.67
N HIS A 38 -1.51 3.31 17.41
CA HIS A 38 -2.22 4.53 17.03
C HIS A 38 -3.58 4.29 16.38
N GLY A 39 -3.87 3.08 15.92
CA GLY A 39 -5.15 2.73 15.30
C GLY A 39 -6.29 2.46 16.29
N PRO A 40 -7.47 2.05 15.78
CA PRO A 40 -7.81 2.05 14.36
C PRO A 40 -7.95 3.48 13.81
N PHE A 41 -7.71 3.66 12.51
CA PHE A 41 -7.85 4.95 11.83
C PHE A 41 -9.21 5.07 11.14
N ASP A 42 -9.80 6.27 11.14
CA ASP A 42 -11.01 6.58 10.36
C ASP A 42 -10.70 6.59 8.86
N ALA A 43 -9.51 7.07 8.48
CA ALA A 43 -9.04 7.06 7.11
C ALA A 43 -7.51 6.87 7.04
N THR A 44 -7.06 6.14 6.02
CA THR A 44 -5.63 6.04 5.68
C THR A 44 -5.40 6.48 4.25
N MET A 45 -4.38 7.31 4.04
CA MET A 45 -3.90 7.72 2.72
C MET A 45 -2.65 6.91 2.39
N ILE A 46 -2.76 5.95 1.47
CA ILE A 46 -1.70 4.98 1.18
C ILE A 46 -1.30 5.04 -0.29
N GLN A 47 0.01 5.17 -0.53
CA GLN A 47 0.60 5.11 -1.87
C GLN A 47 0.30 3.75 -2.53
N ILE A 48 -0.20 3.79 -3.78
CA ILE A 48 -0.51 2.59 -4.56
C ILE A 48 0.09 2.57 -5.98
N GLY A 49 0.65 3.69 -6.44
CA GLY A 49 1.25 3.82 -7.78
C GLY A 49 2.76 3.94 -7.73
N ALA A 50 3.40 3.94 -8.90
CA ALA A 50 4.85 3.96 -9.08
C ALA A 50 5.58 2.71 -8.56
N TYR A 51 4.89 1.57 -8.43
CA TYR A 51 5.50 0.30 -8.03
C TYR A 51 6.24 -0.40 -9.17
N SER A 52 7.19 -1.25 -8.80
CA SER A 52 7.88 -2.15 -9.73
C SER A 52 8.60 -3.24 -8.96
N GLU A 53 8.79 -4.41 -9.60
CA GLU A 53 9.63 -5.49 -9.09
C GLU A 53 11.10 -5.05 -8.84
N TYR A 54 11.54 -3.96 -9.48
CA TYR A 54 12.89 -3.44 -9.34
C TYR A 54 13.11 -2.61 -8.05
N TRP A 55 12.05 -2.20 -7.35
CA TRP A 55 12.16 -1.36 -6.14
C TRP A 55 11.05 -1.64 -5.11
N PRO A 56 10.87 -2.91 -4.70
CA PRO A 56 9.76 -3.32 -3.83
C PRO A 56 9.82 -2.69 -2.43
N ASP A 57 11.02 -2.35 -1.96
CA ASP A 57 11.23 -1.79 -0.61
C ASP A 57 10.81 -0.33 -0.47
N ILE A 58 10.51 0.35 -1.58
CA ILE A 58 10.20 1.79 -1.57
C ILE A 58 8.87 2.16 -2.21
N HIS A 59 8.17 1.24 -2.89
CA HIS A 59 6.83 1.47 -3.42
C HIS A 59 5.98 0.20 -3.33
N MET A 60 4.83 0.31 -2.68
CA MET A 60 3.84 -0.77 -2.58
C MET A 60 3.08 -1.00 -3.87
N THR A 61 2.86 -2.27 -4.20
CA THR A 61 1.81 -2.68 -5.14
C THR A 61 0.41 -2.36 -4.59
N PRO A 62 -0.64 -2.37 -5.44
CA PRO A 62 -2.03 -2.16 -4.99
C PRO A 62 -2.48 -3.13 -3.88
N ALA A 63 -2.07 -4.41 -3.93
CA ALA A 63 -2.38 -5.41 -2.90
C ALA A 63 -1.69 -5.08 -1.60
N GLU A 64 -0.43 -4.69 -1.67
CA GLU A 64 0.34 -4.29 -0.51
C GLU A 64 -0.22 -3.03 0.13
N GLY A 65 -0.73 -2.08 -0.66
CA GLY A 65 -1.43 -0.91 -0.15
C GLY A 65 -2.69 -1.26 0.64
N VAL A 66 -3.53 -2.16 0.11
CA VAL A 66 -4.71 -2.67 0.84
C VAL A 66 -4.29 -3.47 2.08
N ARG A 67 -3.24 -4.28 1.99
CA ARG A 67 -2.70 -5.02 3.14
C ARG A 67 -2.16 -4.10 4.22
N ALA A 68 -1.43 -3.05 3.85
CA ALA A 68 -0.92 -2.04 4.77
C ALA A 68 -2.07 -1.33 5.49
N HIS A 69 -3.14 -0.98 4.77
CA HIS A 69 -4.37 -0.49 5.38
C HIS A 69 -4.90 -1.47 6.42
N LEU A 70 -5.16 -2.72 6.03
CA LEU A 70 -5.73 -3.72 6.96
C LEU A 70 -4.84 -3.93 8.19
N ASP A 71 -3.51 -3.96 8.03
CA ASP A 71 -2.57 -4.08 9.15
C ASP A 71 -2.63 -2.86 10.09
N LEU A 72 -2.78 -1.64 9.57
CA LEU A 72 -3.03 -0.43 10.36
C LEU A 72 -4.36 -0.48 11.14
N GLN A 73 -5.32 -1.29 10.67
CA GLN A 73 -6.62 -1.51 11.30
C GLN A 73 -6.68 -2.75 12.21
N GLY A 74 -5.55 -3.40 12.50
CA GLY A 74 -5.52 -4.62 13.31
C GLY A 74 -5.92 -5.89 12.56
N GLY A 75 -5.74 -5.90 11.24
CA GLY A 75 -5.94 -7.04 10.34
C GLY A 75 -7.39 -7.28 9.93
N ARG A 76 -8.28 -6.29 10.10
CA ARG A 76 -9.70 -6.39 9.73
C ARG A 76 -10.17 -5.12 9.04
N PRO A 77 -11.20 -5.19 8.18
CA PRO A 77 -11.74 -4.00 7.56
C PRO A 77 -12.28 -3.00 8.57
N HIS A 78 -11.81 -1.76 8.50
CA HIS A 78 -12.28 -0.63 9.31
C HIS A 78 -11.82 0.69 8.70
N GLY A 79 -12.62 1.74 8.82
CA GLY A 79 -12.29 3.03 8.22
C GLY A 79 -12.22 2.97 6.70
N VAL A 80 -11.67 4.01 6.09
CA VAL A 80 -11.61 4.18 4.63
C VAL A 80 -10.17 4.21 4.14
N LEU A 81 -9.87 3.42 3.11
CA LEU A 81 -8.64 3.57 2.35
C LEU A 81 -8.82 4.64 1.27
N LEU A 82 -8.00 5.69 1.32
CA LEU A 82 -7.82 6.65 0.23
C LEU A 82 -6.50 6.33 -0.49
N PRO A 83 -6.53 5.80 -1.71
CA PRO A 83 -5.31 5.57 -2.48
C PRO A 83 -4.71 6.90 -2.93
N ILE A 84 -3.40 7.06 -2.72
CA ILE A 84 -2.62 8.22 -3.16
C ILE A 84 -1.47 7.80 -4.08
N HIS A 85 -0.70 8.76 -4.57
CA HIS A 85 0.48 8.52 -5.41
C HIS A 85 0.17 7.81 -6.75
N TRP A 86 -1.03 8.06 -7.28
CA TRP A 86 -1.53 7.53 -8.55
C TRP A 86 -2.36 8.60 -9.27
N GLY A 87 -2.51 8.47 -10.60
CA GLY A 87 -3.38 9.33 -11.41
C GLY A 87 -2.78 10.66 -11.87
N THR A 88 -1.51 10.94 -11.54
CA THR A 88 -0.86 12.25 -11.81
C THR A 88 0.38 12.15 -12.69
N PHE A 89 1.35 11.29 -12.33
CA PHE A 89 2.62 11.15 -13.04
C PHE A 89 2.92 9.70 -13.41
N ASN A 90 3.59 9.50 -14.54
CA ASN A 90 4.09 8.19 -14.94
C ASN A 90 5.53 8.01 -14.42
N LEU A 91 5.67 7.29 -13.31
CA LEU A 91 6.95 7.06 -12.61
C LEU A 91 7.37 5.58 -12.59
N ALA A 92 6.62 4.70 -13.28
CA ALA A 92 6.86 3.26 -13.32
C ALA A 92 6.28 2.63 -14.59
N PRO A 93 6.71 1.42 -15.00
CA PRO A 93 6.32 0.84 -16.29
C PRO A 93 4.86 0.32 -16.35
N HIS A 94 4.14 0.27 -15.24
CA HIS A 94 2.75 -0.20 -15.20
C HIS A 94 1.81 0.77 -15.94
N ALA A 95 0.65 0.30 -16.40
CA ALA A 95 -0.33 1.19 -17.03
C ALA A 95 -0.85 2.20 -16.00
N TRP A 96 -1.17 3.43 -16.42
CA TRP A 96 -1.53 4.47 -15.47
C TRP A 96 -2.83 4.16 -14.70
N ALA A 97 -3.77 3.42 -15.28
CA ALA A 97 -5.03 3.04 -14.62
C ALA A 97 -4.92 1.77 -13.76
N GLU A 98 -3.82 1.04 -13.90
CA GLU A 98 -3.56 -0.23 -13.19
C GLU A 98 -3.67 -0.09 -11.67
N PRO A 99 -3.08 0.93 -11.02
CA PRO A 99 -3.14 1.04 -9.56
C PRO A 99 -4.56 1.19 -9.03
N GLY A 100 -5.35 2.11 -9.62
CA GLY A 100 -6.73 2.35 -9.20
C GLY A 100 -7.62 1.12 -9.40
N GLU A 101 -7.51 0.48 -10.57
CA GLU A 101 -8.27 -0.73 -10.89
C GLU A 101 -7.98 -1.86 -9.90
N TRP A 102 -6.70 -2.10 -9.65
CA TRP A 102 -6.25 -3.23 -8.85
C TRP A 102 -6.44 -3.00 -7.34
N THR A 103 -6.32 -1.76 -6.86
CA THR A 103 -6.69 -1.42 -5.48
C THR A 103 -8.19 -1.58 -5.28
N LYS A 104 -9.01 -1.25 -6.29
CA LYS A 104 -10.46 -1.48 -6.21
C LYS A 104 -10.76 -2.97 -6.08
N ASP A 105 -10.20 -3.81 -6.96
CA ASP A 105 -10.41 -5.27 -6.92
C ASP A 105 -9.92 -5.87 -5.58
N ALA A 106 -8.75 -5.43 -5.08
CA ALA A 106 -8.22 -5.87 -3.79
C ALA A 106 -9.06 -5.41 -2.59
N GLY A 107 -9.61 -4.20 -2.64
CA GLY A 107 -10.52 -3.67 -1.62
C GLY A 107 -11.85 -4.43 -1.59
N ASP A 108 -12.45 -4.68 -2.75
CA ASP A 108 -13.67 -5.48 -2.90
C ASP A 108 -13.45 -6.92 -2.38
N GLU A 109 -12.30 -7.55 -2.68
CA GLU A 109 -11.95 -8.90 -2.19
C GLU A 109 -11.82 -8.96 -0.66
N ALA A 110 -11.39 -7.85 -0.04
CA ALA A 110 -11.19 -7.76 1.40
C ALA A 110 -12.41 -7.21 2.16
N ASP A 111 -13.53 -6.92 1.49
CA ASP A 111 -14.67 -6.19 2.04
C ASP A 111 -14.25 -4.85 2.69
N GLN A 112 -13.21 -4.20 2.15
CA GLN A 112 -12.64 -2.96 2.66
C GLN A 112 -13.15 -1.75 1.88
N PRO A 113 -13.80 -0.77 2.54
CA PRO A 113 -14.13 0.51 1.92
C PRO A 113 -12.90 1.23 1.35
N VAL A 114 -12.95 1.53 0.05
CA VAL A 114 -11.95 2.33 -0.66
C VAL A 114 -12.63 3.52 -1.33
N ALA A 115 -12.11 4.73 -1.08
CA ALA A 115 -12.58 5.95 -1.72
C ALA A 115 -11.69 6.32 -2.91
N PHE A 116 -12.33 6.60 -4.04
CA PHE A 116 -11.74 7.01 -5.31
C PHE A 116 -12.29 8.37 -5.77
N PRO A 117 -12.09 9.45 -5.01
CA PRO A 117 -12.47 10.78 -5.48
C PRO A 117 -11.75 11.12 -6.79
N ARG A 118 -12.37 11.91 -7.65
CA ARG A 118 -11.67 12.53 -8.77
C ARG A 118 -10.63 13.52 -8.24
N PRO A 119 -9.54 13.82 -8.98
CA PRO A 119 -8.60 14.85 -8.56
C PRO A 119 -9.32 16.19 -8.27
N GLY A 120 -9.22 16.65 -7.02
CA GLY A 120 -9.87 17.87 -6.53
C GLY A 120 -11.30 17.70 -6.00
N GLU A 121 -11.89 16.50 -6.05
CA GLU A 121 -13.20 16.21 -5.46
C GLU A 121 -13.08 15.99 -3.94
N PRO A 122 -13.78 16.80 -3.12
CA PRO A 122 -13.81 16.58 -1.67
C PRO A 122 -14.79 15.45 -1.32
N PHE A 123 -14.50 14.71 -0.24
CA PHE A 123 -15.42 13.75 0.34
C PHE A 123 -15.20 13.65 1.86
N GLU A 124 -16.19 13.14 2.58
CA GLU A 124 -16.12 12.87 4.01
C GLU A 124 -16.00 11.36 4.26
N PRO A 125 -14.99 10.88 5.02
CA PRO A 125 -14.81 9.44 5.28
C PRO A 125 -16.00 8.76 5.98
N ALA A 126 -16.73 9.50 6.82
CA ALA A 126 -17.94 9.00 7.49
C ALA A 126 -19.22 9.14 6.63
N GLY A 127 -19.10 9.71 5.43
CA GLY A 127 -20.22 10.01 4.53
C GLY A 127 -20.39 9.00 3.40
N ILE A 128 -20.95 9.47 2.29
CA ILE A 128 -21.06 8.70 1.05
C ILE A 128 -19.69 8.70 0.38
N LEU A 129 -19.13 7.50 0.20
CA LEU A 129 -17.81 7.35 -0.41
C LEU A 129 -17.89 7.45 -1.94
N PRO A 130 -16.96 8.18 -2.58
CA PRO A 130 -16.83 8.17 -4.04
C PRO A 130 -16.21 6.83 -4.47
N VAL A 131 -17.02 5.85 -4.82
CA VAL A 131 -16.55 4.49 -5.21
C VAL A 131 -16.50 4.27 -6.72
N GLU A 132 -16.88 5.28 -7.51
CA GLU A 132 -16.98 5.17 -8.96
C GLU A 132 -15.57 5.07 -9.59
N PRO A 133 -15.29 4.04 -10.41
CA PRO A 133 -14.00 3.87 -11.07
C PRO A 133 -13.83 4.80 -12.27
N TRP A 134 -13.75 6.11 -12.02
CA TRP A 134 -13.75 7.17 -13.02
C TRP A 134 -12.64 7.05 -14.07
N TRP A 135 -11.52 6.41 -13.72
CA TRP A 135 -10.39 6.17 -14.64
C TRP A 135 -10.78 5.26 -15.82
N ARG A 136 -11.76 4.38 -15.66
CA ARG A 136 -12.23 3.48 -16.73
C ARG A 136 -12.81 4.26 -17.91
N ALA A 137 -13.32 5.47 -17.70
CA ALA A 137 -13.80 6.34 -18.78
C ALA A 137 -12.66 7.04 -19.54
N LEU A 138 -11.45 7.09 -18.97
CA LEU A 138 -10.29 7.81 -19.50
C LEU A 138 -9.18 6.87 -19.99
N SER A 139 -9.22 5.60 -19.58
CA SER A 139 -8.22 4.60 -19.90
C SER A 139 -8.72 3.62 -20.96
N PRO A 140 -7.84 3.15 -21.87
CA PRO A 140 -8.08 1.90 -22.57
C PRO A 140 -8.29 0.74 -21.58
N VAL A 141 -8.94 -0.32 -22.05
CA VAL A 141 -9.07 -1.58 -21.29
C VAL A 141 -7.67 -2.07 -20.94
N LEU A 142 -7.45 -2.35 -19.65
CA LEU A 142 -6.19 -2.92 -19.19
C LEU A 142 -6.01 -4.31 -19.81
N ALA A 143 -4.87 -4.52 -20.48
CA ALA A 143 -4.56 -5.78 -21.15
C ALA A 143 -4.33 -6.94 -20.18
N ARG A 144 -4.05 -6.64 -18.89
CA ARG A 144 -3.80 -7.63 -17.84
C ARG A 144 -4.80 -7.43 -16.69
N PRO A 145 -5.52 -8.48 -16.27
CA PRO A 145 -6.38 -8.44 -15.09
C PRO A 145 -5.54 -8.35 -13.79
N TRP A 146 -6.18 -7.90 -12.71
CA TRP A 146 -5.60 -7.78 -11.36
C TRP A 146 -4.84 -9.04 -10.91
N ARG A 147 -5.43 -10.21 -11.16
CA ARG A 147 -4.76 -11.49 -11.00
C ARG A 147 -4.68 -12.15 -12.37
N LEU A 148 -3.47 -12.49 -12.81
CA LEU A 148 -3.32 -13.60 -13.74
C LEU A 148 -3.97 -14.80 -13.05
N SER A 149 -5.00 -15.36 -13.68
CA SER A 149 -5.62 -16.61 -13.25
C SER A 149 -4.56 -17.72 -13.22
N GLY A 150 -3.83 -17.86 -12.10
CA GLY A 150 -2.68 -18.76 -11.98
C GLY A 150 -1.76 -18.60 -10.76
N GLU A 151 -1.64 -17.42 -10.13
CA GLU A 151 -0.66 -17.22 -9.03
C GLU A 151 -1.29 -17.05 -7.65
N GLN A 152 -2.07 -18.06 -7.26
CA GLN A 152 -2.27 -18.40 -5.84
C GLN A 152 -2.11 -19.91 -5.65
N THR A 153 -0.87 -20.40 -5.69
CA THR A 153 -0.51 -21.64 -4.98
C THR A 153 0.93 -21.55 -4.45
N GLY A 154 1.04 -21.26 -3.15
CA GLY A 154 2.11 -21.76 -2.29
C GLY A 154 3.50 -21.12 -2.39
N SER A 155 3.83 -20.24 -1.45
CA SER A 155 5.14 -20.30 -0.81
C SER A 155 5.05 -19.89 0.65
N GLY A 156 4.74 -20.85 1.52
CA GLY A 156 5.21 -20.79 2.88
C GLY A 156 6.74 -20.74 2.84
N ARG A 157 7.33 -19.60 3.24
CA ARG A 157 8.74 -19.55 3.57
C ARG A 157 8.91 -20.32 4.88
N GLY A 158 9.24 -21.61 4.78
CA GLY A 158 9.80 -22.37 5.89
C GLY A 158 11.10 -21.71 6.38
N PRO A 159 11.52 -21.97 7.63
CA PRO A 159 12.64 -21.28 8.23
C PRO A 159 13.93 -21.58 7.45
N ALA A 160 14.74 -20.54 7.23
CA ALA A 160 16.06 -20.66 6.61
C ALA A 160 16.93 -21.63 7.42
N PRO A 161 17.70 -22.53 6.77
CA PRO A 161 18.60 -23.43 7.49
C PRO A 161 19.71 -22.63 8.17
N ALA A 162 19.97 -22.98 9.43
CA ALA A 162 21.05 -22.42 10.23
C ALA A 162 22.41 -22.73 9.59
N ALA A 163 23.13 -21.68 9.18
CA ALA A 163 24.55 -21.79 8.88
C ALA A 163 25.32 -21.81 10.20
N ARG A 164 25.91 -22.95 10.55
CA ARG A 164 27.03 -23.06 11.49
C ARG A 164 28.30 -23.33 10.69
N GLY A 165 29.37 -22.61 11.02
CA GLY A 165 30.73 -23.02 10.68
C GLY A 165 31.65 -21.86 10.32
N ASP A 166 32.25 -21.29 11.35
CA ASP A 166 33.41 -20.38 11.37
C ASP A 166 34.43 -20.56 10.24
N LEU A 167 34.89 -19.43 9.69
CA LEU A 167 36.29 -19.26 9.31
C LEU A 167 36.76 -17.86 9.76
N ASP A 168 37.38 -17.86 10.93
CA ASP A 168 38.35 -16.86 11.38
C ASP A 168 39.57 -16.88 10.46
N LEU A 169 39.88 -15.74 9.85
CA LEU A 169 41.25 -15.38 9.49
C LEU A 169 41.44 -13.88 9.72
N ALA A 170 42.03 -13.58 10.87
CA ALA A 170 42.71 -12.32 11.16
C ALA A 170 43.68 -11.89 10.04
N GLY A 171 43.78 -10.58 9.82
CA GLY A 171 44.78 -9.97 8.94
C GLY A 171 44.76 -8.45 9.04
N GLU A 172 45.60 -7.93 9.93
CA GLU A 172 45.90 -6.52 10.15
C GLU A 172 46.30 -5.76 8.87
N ARG A 173 45.73 -4.58 8.66
CA ARG A 173 46.43 -3.29 8.42
C ARG A 173 45.46 -2.13 8.26
#